data_AF-A0A1Y1VHZ5-F1
#
_entry.id   AF-A0A1Y1VHZ5-F1
#
_cell.length_a   1.000
_cell.length_b   1.000
_cell.length_c   1.000
_cell.angle_alpha   90.00
_cell.angle_beta   90.00
_cell.angle_gamma   90.00
#
_symmetry.space_group_name_H-M   'P 1'
#
loop_
_entity.id
_entity.type
_entity.pdbx_description
1 polymer ?
#
loop_
_entity_poly.entity_id
_entity_poly.type
_entity_poly.pdbx_seq_one_letter_code
_entity_poly.pdbx_strand_id
1 'polypeptide(L)'
;MACNHYFLQIFALFLIYINICYGRVVYLLAHAEKPGDGKLEENNDELRRISSMDGLGFADDGLGVTGMLRTSYMIDIFGKNAPYYRQPKKIITQHFILQNNGDFINNGNRGHHTSRRMYHQTYSLALNLGLDPDAETCCGGSFIDQLSYIFSLPPEDDPVLVVDQHGVVSEIKSKYLFYNICIIYILNK
;
A
#
# COMPACT_ATOMS: atom_id res chain seq x y z
N MET A 1 -47.56 13.42 17.56
CA MET A 1 -46.77 13.03 16.37
C MET A 1 -45.43 13.77 16.22
N ALA A 2 -45.06 14.73 17.10
CA ALA A 2 -43.78 15.45 17.00
C ALA A 2 -42.53 14.60 17.36
N CYS A 3 -42.67 13.58 18.22
CA CYS A 3 -41.55 12.75 18.68
C CYS A 3 -40.84 11.98 17.55
N ASN A 4 -41.56 11.62 16.48
CA ASN A 4 -40.99 10.90 15.34
C ASN A 4 -40.11 11.80 14.45
N HIS A 5 -40.43 13.10 14.35
CA HIS A 5 -39.66 14.02 13.52
C HIS A 5 -38.29 14.37 14.13
N TYR A 6 -38.22 14.59 15.44
CA TYR A 6 -36.95 14.85 16.12
C TYR A 6 -36.02 13.64 16.08
N PHE A 7 -36.56 12.43 16.23
CA PHE A 7 -35.78 11.19 16.12
C PHE A 7 -35.18 11.01 14.72
N LEU A 8 -35.97 11.24 13.66
CA LEU A 8 -35.49 11.17 12.27
C LEU A 8 -34.42 12.23 11.98
N GLN A 9 -34.55 13.45 12.51
CA GLN A 9 -33.56 14.51 12.33
C GLN A 9 -32.24 14.19 13.04
N ILE A 10 -32.29 13.69 14.28
CA ILE A 10 -31.08 13.28 15.02
C ILE A 10 -30.42 12.08 14.34
N PHE A 11 -31.20 11.10 13.88
CA PHE A 11 -30.68 9.96 13.13
C PHE A 11 -30.02 10.39 11.81
N ALA A 12 -30.64 11.30 11.05
CA ALA A 12 -30.05 11.84 9.83
C ALA A 12 -28.75 12.62 10.12
N LEU A 13 -28.73 13.44 11.17
CA LEU A 13 -27.51 14.14 11.60
C LEU A 13 -26.42 13.17 12.05
N PHE A 14 -26.78 12.07 12.71
CA PHE A 14 -25.84 11.02 13.11
C PHE A 14 -25.28 10.26 11.91
N LEU A 15 -26.11 9.94 10.91
CA LEU A 15 -25.65 9.35 9.65
C LEU A 15 -24.72 10.29 8.88
N ILE A 16 -25.06 11.58 8.81
CA ILE A 16 -24.22 12.62 8.20
C ILE A 16 -22.90 12.75 8.97
N TYR A 17 -22.95 12.79 10.31
CA TYR A 17 -21.78 12.87 11.17
C TYR A 17 -20.85 11.66 10.99
N ILE A 18 -21.39 10.43 10.96
CA ILE A 18 -20.59 9.22 10.70
C ILE A 18 -19.93 9.30 9.31
N ASN A 19 -20.66 9.72 8.28
CA ASN A 19 -20.12 9.79 6.91
C ASN A 19 -19.12 10.94 6.70
N ILE A 20 -19.19 12.02 7.49
CA ILE A 20 -18.28 13.17 7.39
C ILE A 20 -17.05 13.00 8.30
N CYS A 21 -17.20 12.35 9.45
CA CYS A 21 -16.14 12.26 10.47
C CYS A 21 -15.26 11.00 10.38
N TYR A 22 -15.66 9.95 9.65
CA TYR A 22 -14.78 8.82 9.37
C TYR A 22 -13.88 9.11 8.16
N GLY A 23 -12.82 9.89 8.41
CA GLY A 23 -11.70 10.00 7.47
C GLY A 23 -10.80 8.78 7.60
N ARG A 24 -10.57 8.05 6.51
CA ARG A 24 -9.57 6.96 6.45
C ARG A 24 -8.17 7.57 6.27
N VAL A 25 -7.19 7.03 6.99
CA VAL A 25 -5.77 7.35 6.81
C VAL A 25 -5.17 6.39 5.79
N VAL A 26 -4.72 6.94 4.65
CA VAL A 26 -4.07 6.17 3.60
C VAL A 26 -2.63 6.65 3.45
N TYR A 27 -1.69 5.76 3.73
CA TYR A 27 -0.27 5.95 3.44
C TYR A 27 0.03 5.41 2.05
N LEU A 28 0.65 6.25 1.22
CA LEU A 28 1.03 5.89 -0.14
C LEU A 28 2.55 5.91 -0.25
N LEU A 29 3.11 4.78 -0.66
CA LEU A 29 4.53 4.61 -0.84
C LEU A 29 4.81 4.09 -2.25
N ALA A 30 5.78 4.70 -2.93
CA ALA A 30 6.33 4.08 -4.11
C ALA A 30 7.26 2.93 -3.71
N HIS A 31 7.37 1.92 -4.57
CA HIS A 31 8.34 0.86 -4.35
C HIS A 31 9.76 1.43 -4.20
N ALA A 32 10.59 0.76 -3.41
CA ALA A 32 11.98 1.13 -3.21
C ALA A 32 12.85 0.71 -4.42
N GLU A 33 14.12 1.12 -4.40
CA GLU A 33 15.04 1.06 -5.53
C GLU A 33 15.34 -0.38 -5.96
N LYS A 34 15.48 -0.54 -7.28
CA LYS A 34 15.94 -1.79 -7.90
C LYS A 34 17.46 -1.95 -7.76
N PRO A 35 17.99 -3.15 -8.03
CA PRO A 35 19.43 -3.34 -8.17
C PRO A 35 20.04 -2.32 -9.14
N GLY A 36 21.06 -1.60 -8.69
CA GLY A 36 21.80 -0.62 -9.50
C GLY A 36 21.18 0.77 -9.63
N ASP A 37 19.95 0.98 -9.17
CA ASP A 37 19.26 2.29 -9.22
C ASP A 37 19.47 3.12 -7.94
N GLY A 38 19.99 2.50 -6.88
CA GLY A 38 20.17 3.13 -5.58
C GLY A 38 21.48 3.91 -5.42
N LYS A 39 21.49 4.83 -4.44
CA LYS A 39 22.63 5.70 -4.16
C LYS A 39 23.86 4.95 -3.66
N LEU A 40 23.68 3.86 -2.93
CA LEU A 40 24.79 3.01 -2.46
C LEU A 40 25.44 2.23 -3.61
N GLU A 41 24.71 2.01 -4.70
CA GLU A 41 25.12 1.24 -5.87
C GLU A 41 25.76 2.10 -6.97
N GLU A 42 25.63 3.44 -6.92
CA GLU A 42 26.01 4.38 -7.99
C GLU A 42 27.46 4.19 -8.49
N ASN A 43 28.39 3.82 -7.59
CA ASN A 43 29.80 3.61 -7.90
C ASN A 43 30.36 2.29 -7.35
N ASN A 44 29.52 1.27 -7.15
CA ASN A 44 29.94 -0.01 -6.62
C ASN A 44 29.34 -1.19 -7.40
N ASP A 45 30.11 -1.72 -8.35
CA ASP A 45 29.68 -2.83 -9.23
C ASP A 45 29.29 -4.11 -8.50
N GLU A 46 29.86 -4.36 -7.32
CA GLU A 46 29.47 -5.52 -6.50
C GLU A 46 28.07 -5.32 -5.93
N LEU A 47 27.78 -4.13 -5.38
CA LEU A 47 26.47 -3.82 -4.82
C LEU A 47 25.37 -3.73 -5.89
N ARG A 48 25.69 -3.31 -7.12
CA ARG A 48 24.74 -3.23 -8.24
C ARG A 48 24.12 -4.58 -8.60
N ARG A 49 24.78 -5.70 -8.28
CA ARG A 49 24.33 -7.06 -8.61
C ARG A 49 23.48 -7.69 -7.50
N ILE A 50 23.45 -7.08 -6.31
CA ILE A 50 22.70 -7.64 -5.18
C ILE A 50 21.21 -7.36 -5.39
N SER A 51 20.42 -8.42 -5.28
CA SER A 51 18.97 -8.35 -5.40
C SER A 51 18.27 -9.16 -4.32
N SER A 52 17.15 -8.65 -3.81
CA SER A 52 16.24 -9.42 -2.96
C SER A 52 15.55 -10.58 -3.70
N MET A 53 15.74 -10.70 -5.01
CA MET A 53 15.26 -11.79 -5.86
C MET A 53 16.38 -12.68 -6.40
N ASP A 54 17.59 -12.56 -5.86
CA ASP A 54 18.68 -13.43 -6.24
C ASP A 54 18.33 -14.91 -5.97
N GLY A 55 18.69 -15.79 -6.91
CA GLY A 55 18.29 -17.20 -6.89
C GLY A 55 16.82 -17.50 -7.24
N LEU A 56 15.96 -16.49 -7.49
CA LEU A 56 14.54 -16.67 -7.84
C LEU A 56 14.23 -16.47 -9.34
N GLY A 57 15.24 -16.25 -10.18
CA GLY A 57 15.11 -16.15 -11.64
C GLY A 57 14.68 -14.77 -12.18
N PHE A 58 14.46 -13.78 -11.31
CA PHE A 58 14.06 -12.42 -11.69
C PHE A 58 14.83 -11.36 -10.88
N ALA A 59 16.15 -11.46 -10.83
CA ALA A 59 16.99 -10.57 -10.01
C ALA A 59 16.76 -9.08 -10.29
N ASP A 60 16.58 -8.68 -11.56
CA ASP A 60 16.37 -7.28 -11.96
C ASP A 60 15.03 -6.67 -11.46
N ASP A 61 14.12 -7.52 -10.99
CA ASP A 61 12.78 -7.14 -10.53
C ASP A 61 12.64 -7.11 -9.00
N GLY A 62 13.74 -7.40 -8.28
CA GLY A 62 13.85 -7.32 -6.82
C GLY A 62 14.17 -5.92 -6.29
N LEU A 63 14.53 -5.87 -5.00
CA LEU A 63 15.09 -4.68 -4.36
C LEU A 63 16.62 -4.71 -4.44
N GLY A 64 17.22 -3.55 -4.74
CA GLY A 64 18.65 -3.33 -4.59
C GLY A 64 19.06 -3.13 -3.13
N VAL A 65 20.35 -2.91 -2.88
CA VAL A 65 20.91 -2.68 -1.53
C VAL A 65 20.30 -1.44 -0.88
N THR A 66 20.21 -0.32 -1.62
CA THR A 66 19.55 0.88 -1.11
C THR A 66 18.07 0.58 -0.81
N GLY A 67 17.38 -0.14 -1.69
CA GLY A 67 15.96 -0.46 -1.51
C GLY A 67 15.70 -1.37 -0.30
N MET A 68 16.56 -2.35 -0.07
CA MET A 68 16.52 -3.21 1.13
C MET A 68 16.79 -2.43 2.42
N LEU A 69 17.74 -1.49 2.40
CA LEU A 69 18.01 -0.63 3.56
C LEU A 69 16.84 0.33 3.85
N ARG A 70 16.21 0.90 2.84
CA ARG A 70 15.00 1.72 3.04
C ARG A 70 13.86 0.90 3.62
N THR A 71 13.72 -0.33 3.13
CA THR A 71 12.73 -1.30 3.63
C THR A 71 12.92 -1.54 5.13
N SER A 72 14.15 -1.67 5.63
CA SER A 72 14.36 -1.90 7.07
C SER A 72 13.88 -0.74 7.95
N TYR A 73 13.96 0.51 7.46
CA TYR A 73 13.45 1.68 8.19
C TYR A 73 11.92 1.78 8.23
N MET A 74 11.19 0.99 7.43
CA MET A 74 9.73 1.00 7.46
C MET A 74 9.17 0.54 8.82
N ILE A 75 9.88 -0.34 9.52
CA ILE A 75 9.48 -0.80 10.87
C ILE A 75 9.51 0.36 11.87
N ASP A 76 10.49 1.25 11.80
CA ASP A 76 10.59 2.39 12.72
C ASP A 76 9.48 3.44 12.44
N ILE A 77 9.05 3.55 11.18
CA ILE A 77 8.04 4.51 10.75
C ILE A 77 6.62 4.00 11.03
N PHE A 78 6.37 2.71 10.74
CA PHE A 78 5.04 2.12 10.67
C PHE A 78 4.82 0.90 11.57
N GLY A 79 5.86 0.35 12.20
CA GLY A 79 5.78 -0.90 12.96
C GLY A 79 5.01 -0.77 14.28
N LYS A 80 4.96 -1.87 15.06
CA LYS A 80 4.20 -1.97 16.33
C LYS A 80 4.52 -0.89 17.37
N ASN A 81 5.71 -0.29 17.29
CA ASN A 81 6.15 0.77 18.22
C ASN A 81 5.85 2.19 17.70
N ALA A 82 5.40 2.35 16.45
CA ALA A 82 4.95 3.64 15.93
C ALA A 82 3.64 4.08 16.63
N PRO A 83 3.27 5.37 16.62
CA PRO A 83 1.97 5.82 17.09
C PRO A 83 0.82 5.09 16.39
N TYR A 84 -0.30 4.84 17.07
CA TYR A 84 -1.38 3.99 16.56
C TYR A 84 -1.89 4.40 15.16
N TYR A 85 -1.97 5.70 14.88
CA TYR A 85 -2.41 6.26 13.60
C TYR A 85 -1.41 6.04 12.44
N ARG A 86 -0.18 5.62 12.77
CA ARG A 86 0.89 5.22 11.84
C ARG A 86 1.07 3.71 11.76
N GLN A 87 0.24 2.90 12.41
CA GLN A 87 0.35 1.44 12.34
C GLN A 87 -0.66 0.88 11.34
N PRO A 88 -0.28 0.53 10.10
CA PRO A 88 -1.23 -0.01 9.13
C PRO A 88 -1.91 -1.28 9.66
N LYS A 89 -3.23 -1.37 9.50
CA LYS A 89 -4.02 -2.59 9.73
C LYS A 89 -4.18 -3.40 8.45
N LYS A 90 -3.96 -2.75 7.30
CA LYS A 90 -3.93 -3.36 5.98
C LYS A 90 -2.72 -2.86 5.20
N ILE A 91 -2.02 -3.77 4.54
CA ILE A 91 -0.99 -3.46 3.54
C ILE A 91 -1.49 -3.96 2.19
N ILE A 92 -1.42 -3.10 1.18
CA ILE A 92 -1.88 -3.37 -0.17
C ILE A 92 -0.69 -3.22 -1.12
N THR A 93 -0.46 -4.21 -1.98
CA THR A 93 0.61 -4.22 -2.97
C THR A 93 0.10 -4.62 -4.36
N GLN A 94 0.82 -4.21 -5.40
CA GLN A 94 0.53 -4.62 -6.79
C GLN A 94 0.68 -6.15 -7.00
N HIS A 95 -0.09 -6.71 -7.94
CA HIS A 95 -0.08 -8.13 -8.31
C HIS A 95 1.27 -8.60 -8.88
N PHE A 96 1.73 -9.78 -8.41
CA PHE A 96 2.84 -10.54 -8.98
C PHE A 96 2.34 -11.82 -9.68
N ILE A 97 2.78 -12.05 -10.91
CA ILE A 97 2.29 -13.12 -11.80
C ILE A 97 2.36 -14.55 -11.23
N LEU A 98 3.32 -14.88 -10.36
CA LEU A 98 3.50 -16.23 -9.82
C LEU A 98 2.91 -16.45 -8.42
N GLN A 99 2.15 -15.48 -7.88
CA GLN A 99 1.33 -15.76 -6.70
C GLN A 99 0.10 -16.55 -7.17
N ASN A 100 -0.03 -17.78 -6.64
CA ASN A 100 -1.06 -18.75 -7.01
C ASN A 100 -2.43 -18.27 -6.53
N ASN A 101 -3.08 -17.43 -7.34
CA ASN A 101 -4.29 -16.72 -6.97
C ASN A 101 -5.47 -17.36 -7.71
N GLY A 102 -6.48 -17.83 -6.97
CA GLY A 102 -7.72 -18.37 -7.53
C GLY A 102 -8.52 -17.34 -8.35
N ASP A 103 -9.76 -17.71 -8.72
CA ASP A 103 -10.67 -16.92 -9.56
C ASP A 103 -11.08 -15.57 -8.92
N PHE A 104 -10.21 -14.55 -8.98
CA PHE A 104 -10.57 -13.17 -8.66
C PHE A 104 -10.15 -12.19 -9.76
N ILE A 105 -11.16 -11.43 -10.20
CA ILE A 105 -11.16 -10.33 -11.18
C ILE A 105 -10.43 -10.65 -12.50
N ASN A 106 -11.20 -11.30 -13.37
CA ASN A 106 -11.01 -11.37 -14.82
C ASN A 106 -10.58 -10.01 -15.39
N ASN A 107 -9.33 -9.85 -15.81
CA ASN A 107 -8.87 -8.64 -16.46
C ASN A 107 -7.82 -8.96 -17.51
N GLY A 108 -8.23 -8.93 -18.78
CA GLY A 108 -7.51 -9.47 -19.94
C GLY A 108 -6.13 -8.91 -20.28
N ASN A 109 -5.53 -8.08 -19.42
CA ASN A 109 -4.15 -7.57 -19.52
C ASN A 109 -3.41 -7.55 -18.16
N ARG A 110 -3.95 -8.12 -17.07
CA ARG A 110 -3.32 -8.10 -15.74
C ARG A 110 -2.71 -9.45 -15.41
N GLY A 111 -1.44 -9.43 -15.03
CA GLY A 111 -0.61 -10.63 -14.89
C GLY A 111 0.76 -10.52 -15.57
N HIS A 112 1.14 -9.37 -16.13
CA HIS A 112 2.46 -9.21 -16.75
C HIS A 112 3.56 -8.77 -15.77
N HIS A 113 3.23 -8.50 -14.50
CA HIS A 113 4.21 -7.98 -13.56
C HIS A 113 4.93 -9.13 -12.85
N THR A 114 6.19 -9.31 -13.23
CA THR A 114 7.19 -10.20 -12.61
C THR A 114 7.86 -9.57 -11.37
N SER A 115 7.38 -8.41 -10.96
CA SER A 115 7.98 -7.63 -9.88
C SER A 115 7.44 -8.01 -8.50
N ARG A 116 8.28 -8.63 -7.64
CA ARG A 116 7.98 -8.84 -6.21
C ARG A 116 8.52 -7.75 -5.28
N ARG A 117 9.14 -6.68 -5.78
CA ARG A 117 9.79 -5.67 -4.93
C ARG A 117 8.87 -5.01 -3.89
N MET A 118 7.59 -4.75 -4.21
CA MET A 118 6.63 -4.21 -3.24
C MET A 118 6.31 -5.20 -2.13
N TYR A 119 6.20 -6.48 -2.47
CA TYR A 119 6.05 -7.56 -1.49
C TYR A 119 7.29 -7.66 -0.60
N HIS A 120 8.50 -7.73 -1.18
CA HIS A 120 9.74 -7.78 -0.39
C HIS A 120 9.95 -6.53 0.48
N GLN A 121 9.51 -5.37 0.01
CA GLN A 121 9.57 -4.11 0.77
C GLN A 121 8.63 -4.09 1.97
N THR A 122 7.50 -4.80 1.90
CA THR A 122 6.50 -4.78 2.97
C THR A 122 6.54 -6.00 3.86
N TYR A 123 7.19 -7.08 3.44
CA TYR A 123 7.20 -8.37 4.10
C TYR A 123 7.58 -8.28 5.59
N SER A 124 8.73 -7.68 5.90
CA SER A 124 9.19 -7.55 7.29
C SER A 124 8.30 -6.64 8.12
N LEU A 125 7.70 -5.61 7.51
CA LEU A 125 6.74 -4.73 8.19
C LEU A 125 5.43 -5.48 8.50
N ALA A 126 4.91 -6.27 7.57
CA ALA A 126 3.70 -7.07 7.76
C ALA A 126 3.88 -8.05 8.94
N LEU A 127 4.98 -8.81 8.94
CA LEU A 127 5.34 -9.68 10.06
C LEU A 127 5.48 -8.90 11.37
N ASN A 128 6.14 -7.74 11.32
CA ASN A 128 6.27 -6.88 12.50
C ASN A 128 4.90 -6.50 13.04
N LEU A 129 3.94 -6.11 12.21
CA LEU A 129 2.58 -5.73 12.58
C LEU A 129 1.69 -6.92 12.99
N GLY A 130 2.11 -8.15 12.72
CA GLY A 130 1.29 -9.34 12.91
C GLY A 130 0.23 -9.52 11.82
N LEU A 131 0.46 -8.93 10.65
CA LEU A 131 -0.33 -9.14 9.45
C LEU A 131 0.26 -10.33 8.69
N ASP A 132 -0.61 -11.11 8.06
CA ASP A 132 -0.18 -12.14 7.14
C ASP A 132 0.26 -11.48 5.81
N PRO A 133 1.57 -11.51 5.45
CA PRO A 133 2.06 -10.91 4.20
C PRO A 133 1.59 -11.67 2.96
N ASP A 134 1.16 -12.92 3.14
CA ASP A 134 0.65 -13.77 2.07
C ASP A 134 -0.89 -13.77 2.04
N ALA A 135 -1.55 -13.18 3.05
CA ALA A 135 -2.98 -12.94 3.01
C ALA A 135 -3.30 -11.97 1.88
N GLU A 136 -4.17 -12.42 0.99
CA GLU A 136 -4.49 -11.74 -0.27
C GLU A 136 -5.08 -10.34 -0.02
N THR A 137 -4.30 -9.31 -0.35
CA THR A 137 -4.72 -7.90 -0.32
C THR A 137 -4.41 -7.26 -1.68
N CYS A 138 -5.00 -7.86 -2.72
CA CYS A 138 -4.71 -7.53 -4.10
C CYS A 138 -5.38 -6.22 -4.53
N CYS A 139 -4.59 -5.35 -5.16
CA CYS A 139 -5.11 -4.27 -6.00
C CYS A 139 -4.52 -4.35 -7.41
N GLY A 140 -4.66 -5.51 -8.05
CA GLY A 140 -4.52 -5.63 -9.50
C GLY A 140 -5.53 -4.69 -10.14
N GLY A 141 -5.08 -3.56 -10.69
CA GLY A 141 -5.89 -2.36 -10.70
C GLY A 141 -5.53 -1.33 -11.76
N SER A 142 -6.55 -0.65 -12.31
CA SER A 142 -6.40 0.71 -12.74
C SER A 142 -6.37 1.53 -11.46
N PHE A 143 -5.84 2.74 -11.52
CA PHE A 143 -5.90 3.68 -10.42
C PHE A 143 -7.27 3.73 -9.71
N ILE A 144 -8.38 3.70 -10.48
CA ILE A 144 -9.75 3.77 -9.96
C ILE A 144 -10.12 2.50 -9.17
N ASP A 145 -9.65 1.34 -9.61
CA ASP A 145 -9.98 0.05 -8.98
C ASP A 145 -9.37 -0.03 -7.58
N GLN A 146 -8.10 0.39 -7.44
CA GLN A 146 -7.41 0.40 -6.14
C GLN A 146 -8.07 1.36 -5.17
N LEU A 147 -8.45 2.52 -5.67
CA LEU A 147 -9.17 3.53 -4.89
C LEU A 147 -10.52 3.01 -4.40
N SER A 148 -11.29 2.41 -5.30
CA SER A 148 -12.62 1.86 -5.00
C SER A 148 -12.52 0.74 -3.97
N TYR A 149 -11.48 -0.09 -4.07
CA TYR A 149 -11.18 -1.11 -3.06
C TYR A 149 -10.85 -0.51 -1.70
N ILE A 150 -9.95 0.48 -1.63
CA ILE A 150 -9.60 1.16 -0.36
C ILE A 150 -10.85 1.74 0.31
N PHE A 151 -11.79 2.28 -0.47
CA PHE A 151 -13.06 2.79 0.04
C PHE A 151 -14.06 1.72 0.46
N SER A 152 -13.99 0.51 -0.11
CA SER A 152 -14.87 -0.59 0.29
C SER A 152 -14.37 -1.34 1.53
N LEU A 153 -13.14 -1.08 1.98
CA LEU A 153 -12.62 -1.68 3.21
C LEU A 153 -13.44 -1.23 4.43
N PRO A 154 -13.59 -2.10 5.44
CA PRO A 154 -14.29 -1.74 6.66
C PRO A 154 -13.41 -0.84 7.56
N PRO A 155 -14.00 -0.10 8.53
CA PRO A 155 -13.25 0.86 9.36
C PRO A 155 -12.11 0.27 10.19
N GLU A 156 -12.20 -1.00 10.59
CA GLU A 156 -11.15 -1.71 11.33
C GLU A 156 -9.84 -1.91 10.55
N ASP A 157 -9.87 -1.77 9.23
CA ASP A 157 -8.69 -1.82 8.36
C ASP A 157 -7.94 -0.46 8.27
N ASP A 158 -8.35 0.56 9.02
CA ASP A 158 -7.71 1.88 9.08
C ASP A 158 -6.64 1.92 10.21
N PRO A 159 -5.40 2.41 9.98
CA PRO A 159 -4.80 2.93 8.74
C PRO A 159 -4.47 1.88 7.66
N VAL A 160 -4.45 2.31 6.40
CA VAL A 160 -4.04 1.50 5.24
C VAL A 160 -2.68 1.97 4.70
N LEU A 161 -1.78 1.05 4.40
CA LEU A 161 -0.56 1.31 3.63
C LEU A 161 -0.67 0.70 2.25
N VAL A 162 -0.43 1.51 1.21
CA VAL A 162 -0.39 1.08 -0.19
C VAL A 162 1.03 1.25 -0.70
N VAL A 163 1.62 0.18 -1.24
CA VAL A 163 2.94 0.21 -1.87
C VAL A 163 2.83 -0.19 -3.33
N ASP A 164 3.13 0.74 -4.24
CA ASP A 164 2.92 0.55 -5.68
C ASP A 164 4.02 1.22 -6.54
N GLN A 165 3.90 1.12 -7.86
CA GLN A 165 4.74 1.81 -8.85
C GLN A 165 4.65 3.32 -8.70
N HIS A 166 5.76 4.00 -8.99
CA HIS A 166 5.82 5.46 -9.02
C HIS A 166 4.73 6.10 -9.88
N GLY A 167 4.39 5.50 -11.04
CA GLY A 167 3.33 6.00 -11.92
C GLY A 167 1.94 5.95 -11.29
N VAL A 168 1.60 4.83 -10.65
CA VAL A 168 0.30 4.65 -9.96
C VAL A 168 0.20 5.59 -8.77
N VAL A 169 1.25 5.67 -7.94
CA VAL A 169 1.32 6.59 -6.80
C VAL A 169 1.18 8.05 -7.24
N SER A 170 1.76 8.43 -8.38
CA SER A 170 1.67 9.78 -8.93
C SER A 170 0.27 10.10 -9.45
N GLU A 171 -0.39 9.13 -10.10
CA GLU A 171 -1.78 9.27 -10.56
C GLU A 171 -2.76 9.37 -9.38
N ILE A 172 -2.53 8.58 -8.34
CA ILE A 172 -3.21 8.72 -7.05
C ILE A 172 -3.03 10.14 -6.52
N LYS A 173 -1.79 10.60 -6.39
CA LYS A 173 -1.53 11.93 -5.84
C LYS A 173 -2.26 13.04 -6.62
N SER A 174 -2.34 12.95 -7.95
CA SER A 174 -2.91 14.03 -8.79
C SER A 174 -4.45 14.10 -8.76
N LYS A 175 -5.13 12.97 -8.50
CA LYS A 175 -6.61 12.89 -8.56
C LYS A 175 -7.31 13.01 -7.19
N TYR A 176 -6.57 12.97 -6.09
CA TYR A 176 -7.15 12.92 -4.74
C TYR A 176 -7.53 14.26 -4.12
N LEU A 177 -7.37 15.39 -4.81
CA LEU A 177 -7.86 16.70 -4.34
C LEU A 177 -9.41 16.77 -4.19
N PHE A 178 -10.14 15.69 -4.51
CA PHE A 178 -11.60 15.65 -4.56
C PHE A 178 -12.28 14.75 -3.51
N TYR A 179 -11.53 14.01 -2.69
CA TYR A 179 -12.10 13.07 -1.70
C TYR A 179 -11.69 13.47 -0.27
N ASN A 180 -12.62 13.42 0.71
CA ASN A 180 -12.41 13.72 2.14
C ASN A 180 -11.45 12.70 2.81
N ILE A 181 -10.18 12.67 2.39
CA ILE A 181 -9.14 11.76 2.88
C ILE A 181 -7.97 12.58 3.41
N CYS A 182 -7.47 12.19 4.59
CA CYS A 182 -6.16 12.62 5.05
C CYS A 182 -5.12 11.63 4.49
N ILE A 183 -4.62 11.89 3.28
CA ILE A 183 -3.47 11.15 2.76
C ILE A 183 -2.22 11.72 3.41
N ILE A 184 -1.49 10.87 4.13
CA ILE A 184 -0.15 11.21 4.58
C ILE A 184 0.83 10.64 3.56
N TYR A 185 1.36 11.53 2.73
CA TYR A 185 2.35 11.19 1.74
C TYR A 185 3.74 11.17 2.38
N ILE A 186 4.38 10.01 2.40
CA ILE A 186 5.78 9.88 2.81
C ILE A 186 6.60 9.80 1.53
N LEU A 187 7.11 10.96 1.12
CA LEU A 187 8.09 11.06 0.04
C LEU A 187 9.36 10.35 0.48
N ASN A 188 9.58 9.18 -0.10
CA ASN A 188 10.91 8.60 -0.18
C ASN A 188 11.72 9.45 -1.19
N LYS A 189 12.33 10.54 -0.71
CA LYS A 189 13.44 11.20 -1.42
C LYS A 189 14.71 10.37 -1.30
#